data_AF-A0A7S3ZE51-F1
#
_entry.id   AF-A0A7S3ZE51-F1
#
_cell.length_a   1.000
_cell.length_b   1.000
_cell.length_c   1.000
_cell.angle_alpha   90.00
_cell.angle_beta   90.00
_cell.angle_gamma   90.00
#
_symmetry.space_group_name_H-M   'P 1'
#
loop_
_entity.id
_entity.type
_entity.pdbx_description
1 polymer ?
#
loop_
_entity_poly.entity_id
_entity_poly.type
_entity_poly.pdbx_seq_one_letter_code
_entity_poly.pdbx_strand_id
1 'polypeptide(L)'
;LILRTMASKKEHGRSSHKKSVLSGRLKAMKFMRKRAEAEERMKLEKERNRKRKAAQWTTEGAADSGATSLVIVDEDDPHATRFILGRRSFGGFNPIIEKINAEAMVT
;
A
#
# COMPACT_ATOMS: atom_id res chain seq x y z
N LEU A 1 -11.80 -60.61 57.25
CA LEU A 1 -11.75 -60.27 55.82
C LEU A 1 -11.92 -58.77 55.66
N ILE A 2 -10.85 -58.02 55.39
CA ILE A 2 -10.90 -56.56 55.21
C ILE A 2 -10.64 -56.28 53.72
N LEU A 3 -11.65 -55.73 53.03
CA LEU A 3 -11.57 -55.33 51.63
C LEU A 3 -10.64 -54.13 51.48
N ARG A 4 -9.61 -54.26 50.64
CA ARG A 4 -8.70 -53.18 50.25
C ARG A 4 -9.27 -52.49 49.01
N THR A 5 -9.71 -51.26 49.15
CA THR A 5 -10.14 -50.39 48.05
C THR A 5 -8.92 -49.93 47.24
N MET A 6 -8.93 -50.19 45.93
CA MET A 6 -7.91 -49.69 45.01
C MET A 6 -8.18 -48.23 44.68
N ALA A 7 -7.26 -47.35 45.09
CA ALA A 7 -7.25 -45.95 44.68
C ALA A 7 -6.88 -45.86 43.19
N SER A 8 -7.83 -45.39 42.38
CA SER A 8 -7.63 -45.06 40.97
C SER A 8 -6.75 -43.82 40.84
N LYS A 9 -5.50 -44.00 40.40
CA LYS A 9 -4.60 -42.90 40.02
C LYS A 9 -5.12 -42.28 38.72
N LYS A 10 -5.62 -41.04 38.82
CA LYS A 10 -6.06 -40.23 37.69
C LYS A 10 -4.84 -39.67 36.96
N GLU A 11 -4.35 -40.41 35.96
CA GLU A 11 -3.33 -39.96 35.01
C GLU A 11 -3.75 -38.61 34.40
N HIS A 12 -2.94 -37.57 34.60
CA HIS A 12 -3.15 -36.26 33.99
C HIS A 12 -2.67 -36.33 32.53
N GLY A 13 -3.62 -36.53 31.62
CA GLY A 13 -3.38 -36.53 30.18
C GLY A 13 -2.71 -35.23 29.72
N ARG A 14 -1.57 -35.35 29.06
CA ARG A 14 -0.87 -34.27 28.34
C ARG A 14 -1.85 -33.57 27.40
N SER A 15 -2.09 -32.28 27.59
CA SER A 15 -3.00 -31.50 26.76
C SER A 15 -2.45 -31.38 25.34
N SER A 16 -3.19 -31.95 24.39
CA SER A 16 -2.96 -31.69 22.96
C SER A 16 -3.10 -30.20 22.74
N HIS A 17 -2.00 -29.54 22.34
CA HIS A 17 -1.99 -28.11 22.10
C HIS A 17 -2.88 -27.81 20.88
N LYS A 18 -4.15 -27.48 21.13
CA LYS A 18 -5.04 -26.93 20.09
C LYS A 18 -4.40 -25.64 19.60
N LYS A 19 -4.10 -25.56 18.30
CA LYS A 19 -3.53 -24.36 17.69
C LYS A 19 -4.44 -23.18 18.06
N SER A 20 -3.90 -22.26 18.85
CA SER A 20 -4.59 -21.04 19.27
C SER A 20 -4.91 -20.22 18.02
N VAL A 21 -6.18 -20.22 17.61
CA VAL A 21 -6.64 -19.37 16.52
C VAL A 21 -7.03 -18.03 17.12
N LEU A 22 -6.40 -16.97 16.61
CA LEU A 22 -6.70 -15.61 17.01
C LEU A 22 -8.16 -15.27 16.74
N SER A 23 -8.82 -14.57 17.67
CA SER A 23 -10.22 -14.17 17.54
C SER A 23 -10.44 -13.30 16.30
N GLY A 24 -11.60 -13.45 15.64
CA GLY A 24 -11.94 -12.70 14.43
C GLY A 24 -11.91 -11.19 14.63
N ARG A 25 -12.35 -10.72 15.81
CA ARG A 25 -12.29 -9.30 16.19
C ARG A 25 -10.87 -8.75 16.23
N LEU A 26 -9.90 -9.54 16.71
CA LEU A 26 -8.51 -9.11 16.77
C LEU A 26 -7.86 -9.09 15.37
N LYS A 27 -8.19 -10.04 14.49
CA LYS A 27 -7.75 -10.03 13.09
C LYS A 27 -8.30 -8.84 12.30
N ALA A 28 -9.48 -8.33 12.66
CA ALA A 28 -10.11 -7.17 12.00
C ALA A 28 -9.50 -5.81 12.42
N MET A 29 -8.59 -5.77 13.38
CA MET A 29 -7.95 -4.52 13.82
C MET A 29 -6.99 -3.98 12.77
N LYS A 30 -6.93 -2.66 12.61
CA LYS A 30 -6.13 -1.97 11.57
C LYS A 30 -4.67 -2.42 11.52
N PHE A 31 -4.05 -2.66 12.67
CA PHE A 31 -2.65 -3.07 12.74
C PHE A 31 -2.40 -4.49 12.23
N MET A 32 -3.39 -5.39 12.33
CA MET A 32 -3.28 -6.77 11.81
C MET A 32 -3.54 -6.86 10.30
N ARG A 33 -4.21 -5.86 9.72
CA ARG A 33 -4.66 -5.89 8.33
C ARG A 33 -3.63 -5.41 7.31
N LYS A 34 -2.56 -4.75 7.75
CA LYS A 34 -1.56 -4.14 6.87
C LYS A 34 -0.99 -5.09 5.80
N ARG A 35 -0.72 -6.34 6.17
CA ARG A 35 -0.23 -7.37 5.22
C ARG A 35 -1.31 -7.81 4.24
N ALA A 36 -2.52 -8.11 4.73
CA ALA A 36 -3.63 -8.52 3.88
C ALA A 36 -4.03 -7.42 2.88
N GLU A 37 -4.09 -6.17 3.33
CA GLU A 37 -4.39 -5.01 2.47
C GLU A 37 -3.29 -4.79 1.42
N ALA A 38 -2.01 -5.00 1.77
CA ALA A 38 -0.91 -4.92 0.81
C ALA A 38 -1.00 -6.01 -0.26
N GLU A 39 -1.32 -7.25 0.13
CA GLU A 39 -1.53 -8.37 -0.79
C GLU A 39 -2.73 -8.13 -1.72
N GLU A 40 -3.85 -7.62 -1.20
CA GLU A 40 -5.02 -7.25 -2.00
C GLU A 40 -4.70 -6.14 -3.01
N ARG A 41 -3.99 -5.08 -2.57
CA ARG A 41 -3.58 -3.99 -3.46
C ARG A 41 -2.71 -4.50 -4.60
N MET A 42 -1.74 -5.37 -4.31
CA MET A 42 -0.87 -5.96 -5.32
C MET A 42 -1.67 -6.80 -6.33
N LYS A 43 -2.64 -7.59 -5.86
CA LYS A 43 -3.51 -8.39 -6.72
C LYS A 43 -4.36 -7.52 -7.65
N LEU A 44 -4.95 -6.45 -7.11
CA LEU A 44 -5.77 -5.51 -7.88
C LEU A 44 -4.94 -4.80 -8.96
N GLU A 45 -3.72 -4.39 -8.64
CA GLU A 45 -2.81 -3.77 -9.60
C GLU A 45 -2.40 -4.74 -10.72
N LYS A 46 -2.09 -5.99 -10.37
CA LYS A 46 -1.77 -7.03 -11.36
C LYS A 46 -2.95 -7.27 -12.31
N GLU A 47 -4.17 -7.31 -11.78
CA GLU A 47 -5.38 -7.48 -12.59
C GLU A 47 -5.61 -6.26 -13.50
N ARG A 48 -5.46 -5.03 -12.98
CA ARG A 48 -5.54 -3.79 -13.77
C ARG A 48 -4.54 -3.82 -14.92
N ASN A 49 -3.30 -4.16 -14.65
CA ASN A 49 -2.25 -4.22 -15.67
C ASN A 49 -2.53 -5.32 -16.69
N ARG A 50 -3.09 -6.47 -16.27
CA ARG A 50 -3.53 -7.52 -17.20
C ARG A 50 -4.64 -7.04 -18.12
N LYS A 51 -5.66 -6.36 -17.57
CA LYS A 51 -6.76 -5.77 -18.36
C LYS A 51 -6.25 -4.74 -19.36
N ARG A 52 -5.33 -3.87 -18.93
CA ARG A 52 -4.70 -2.87 -19.81
C ARG A 52 -3.97 -3.53 -20.98
N LYS A 53 -3.16 -4.56 -20.72
CA LYS A 53 -2.45 -5.31 -21.75
C LYS A 53 -3.40 -6.04 -22.70
N ALA A 54 -4.48 -6.64 -22.17
CA ALA A 54 -5.47 -7.31 -22.99
C ALA A 54 -6.29 -6.34 -23.88
N ALA A 55 -6.52 -5.12 -23.41
CA ALA A 55 -7.20 -4.07 -24.16
C ALA A 55 -6.30 -3.37 -25.19
N GLN A 56 -4.98 -3.52 -25.07
CA GLN A 56 -4.03 -2.95 -26.01
C GLN A 56 -3.94 -3.86 -27.23
N TRP A 57 -4.72 -3.55 -28.26
CA TRP A 57 -4.54 -4.13 -29.58
C TRP A 57 -3.38 -3.41 -30.28
N THR A 58 -2.44 -4.15 -30.83
CA THR A 58 -1.35 -3.63 -31.66
C THR A 58 -1.51 -4.19 -33.05
N THR A 59 -1.46 -3.34 -34.07
CA THR A 59 -1.44 -3.77 -35.46
C THR A 59 -0.02 -4.18 -35.84
N GLU A 60 0.16 -5.36 -36.43
CA GLU A 60 1.44 -5.75 -37.03
C GLU A 60 1.78 -4.74 -38.15
N GLY A 61 2.90 -4.02 -38.01
CA GLY A 61 3.32 -2.93 -38.90
C GLY A 61 3.31 -1.52 -38.31
N ALA A 62 2.73 -1.32 -37.12
CA ALA A 62 2.78 -0.01 -36.43
C ALA A 62 4.18 0.33 -35.86
N ALA A 63 5.05 -0.67 -35.67
CA ALA A 63 6.43 -0.47 -35.22
C ALA A 63 7.42 -0.20 -36.37
N ASP A 64 7.13 -0.71 -37.58
CA ASP A 64 7.99 -0.55 -38.77
C ASP A 64 7.62 0.69 -39.61
N SER A 65 6.41 1.20 -39.43
CA SER A 65 6.04 2.51 -39.95
C SER A 65 6.70 3.55 -39.04
N GLY A 66 7.79 4.17 -39.51
CA GLY A 66 8.55 5.23 -38.83
C GLY A 66 7.77 6.51 -38.47
N ALA A 67 6.50 6.40 -38.11
CA ALA A 67 5.73 7.39 -37.42
C ALA A 67 6.18 7.43 -35.94
N THR A 68 7.43 7.85 -35.72
CA THR A 68 7.78 8.51 -34.47
C THR A 68 6.83 9.68 -34.34
N SER A 69 5.82 9.57 -33.48
CA SER A 69 4.97 10.69 -33.11
C SER A 69 5.90 11.75 -32.53
N LEU A 70 6.26 12.75 -33.35
CA LEU A 70 6.98 13.92 -32.89
C LEU A 70 5.96 14.75 -32.11
N VAL A 71 5.86 14.48 -30.82
CA VAL A 71 5.11 15.32 -29.90
C VAL A 71 5.99 16.53 -29.61
N ILE A 72 5.76 17.62 -30.34
CA ILE A 72 6.32 18.92 -29.98
C ILE A 72 5.51 19.40 -28.78
N VAL A 73 6.13 19.38 -27.60
CA VAL A 73 5.58 19.97 -26.39
C VAL A 73 6.19 21.37 -26.32
N ASP A 74 5.37 22.40 -26.55
CA ASP A 74 5.76 23.77 -26.24
C ASP A 74 5.86 23.87 -24.70
N GLU A 75 7.08 23.78 -24.17
CA GLU A 75 7.35 23.90 -22.72
C GLU A 75 7.28 25.35 -22.22
N ASP A 76 7.07 26.31 -23.13
CA ASP A 76 6.97 27.74 -22.81
C ASP A 76 5.55 28.14 -22.35
N ASP A 77 5.01 27.44 -21.35
CA ASP A 77 3.96 28.05 -20.53
C ASP A 77 4.64 28.96 -19.49
N PRO A 78 4.63 30.30 -19.65
CA PRO A 78 5.20 31.22 -18.67
C PRO A 78 4.54 31.13 -17.28
N HIS A 79 3.42 30.41 -17.15
CA HIS A 79 2.77 30.11 -15.87
C HIS A 79 3.23 28.79 -15.22
N ALA A 80 3.88 27.88 -15.97
CA ALA A 80 4.30 26.58 -15.44
C ALA A 80 5.48 26.68 -14.45
N THR A 81 6.28 27.75 -14.51
CA THR A 81 7.42 27.95 -13.61
C THR A 81 7.07 28.70 -12.32
N ARG A 82 5.87 29.29 -12.24
CA ARG A 82 5.47 30.13 -11.10
C ARG A 82 4.43 29.44 -10.22
N PHE A 83 4.77 28.26 -9.70
CA PHE A 83 3.98 27.60 -8.67
C PHE A 83 4.04 28.40 -7.37
N ILE A 84 3.09 29.32 -7.16
CA ILE A 84 2.91 29.98 -5.88
C ILE A 84 2.27 28.96 -4.94
N LEU A 85 3.03 28.49 -3.94
CA LEU A 85 2.48 27.66 -2.87
C LEU A 85 1.36 28.44 -2.15
N GLY A 86 0.15 27.87 -2.13
CA GLY A 86 -1.03 28.53 -1.55
C GLY A 86 -0.91 28.75 -0.03
N ARG A 87 -0.08 27.99 0.68
CA ARG A 87 0.12 28.13 2.13
C ARG A 87 1.32 29.03 2.42
N ARG A 88 1.06 30.23 2.96
CA ARG A 88 2.11 31.21 3.31
C ARG A 88 2.05 31.57 4.80
N SER A 89 3.21 31.90 5.34
CA SER A 89 3.36 32.49 6.68
C SER A 89 4.38 33.62 6.58
N PHE A 90 4.24 34.61 7.47
CA PHE A 90 5.06 35.80 7.49
C PHE A 90 5.47 36.12 8.92
N GLY A 91 6.60 36.81 9.07
CA GLY A 91 7.05 37.34 10.36
C GLY A 91 7.33 36.28 11.42
N GLY A 92 7.68 35.06 11.02
CA GLY A 92 7.99 33.97 11.96
C GLY A 92 6.76 33.29 12.56
N PHE A 93 5.55 33.55 12.05
CA PHE A 93 4.31 32.91 12.54
C PHE A 93 4.36 31.38 12.42
N ASN A 94 5.01 30.87 11.36
CA ASN A 94 5.24 29.45 11.18
C ASN A 94 6.58 29.19 10.45
N PRO A 95 7.65 28.90 11.20
CA PRO A 95 8.99 28.74 10.60
C PRO A 95 9.08 27.53 9.66
N ILE A 96 8.25 26.50 9.88
CA ILE A 96 8.22 25.31 9.00
C ILE A 96 7.70 25.70 7.61
N ILE A 97 6.69 26.57 7.55
CA ILE A 97 6.11 27.01 6.28
C ILE A 97 6.95 28.06 5.58
N GLU A 98 7.61 28.93 6.33
CA GLU A 98 8.63 29.80 5.76
C GLU A 98 9.79 29.01 5.13
N LYS A 99 10.26 27.95 5.79
CA LYS A 99 11.29 27.07 5.24
C LYS A 99 10.86 26.37 3.95
N ILE A 100 9.67 25.76 3.94
CA ILE A 100 9.12 25.08 2.74
C ILE A 100 8.95 26.07 1.58
N ASN A 101 8.47 27.28 1.87
CA ASN A 101 8.30 28.32 0.85
C ASN A 101 9.64 28.84 0.32
N ALA A 102 10.67 28.94 1.17
CA ALA A 102 12.01 29.32 0.75
C ALA A 102 12.64 28.26 -0.17
N GLU A 103 12.47 26.98 0.14
CA GLU A 103 12.98 25.87 -0.69
C GLU A 103 12.28 25.81 -2.06
N ALA A 104 10.97 26.06 -2.09
CA ALA A 104 10.18 26.02 -3.32
C ALA A 104 10.39 27.22 -4.26
N MET A 105 10.95 28.34 -3.78
CA MET A 105 11.29 29.49 -4.62
C MET A 105 12.64 29.36 -5.35
N VAL A 106 13.44 28.34 -5.01
CA VAL A 106 14.81 28.16 -5.53
C VAL A 106 14.87 27.15 -6.69
N THR A 107 13.76 26.46 -6.99
CA THR A 107 13.65 25.51 -8.10
C THR A 107 12.81 26.11 -9.21
#